data_AF-A0AAN8G3L9-F1
#
_entry.id   AF-A0AAN8G3L9-F1
#
_cell.length_a   1.000
_cell.length_b   1.000
_cell.length_c   1.000
_cell.angle_alpha   90.00
_cell.angle_beta   90.00
_cell.angle_gamma   90.00
#
_symmetry.space_group_name_H-M   'P 1'
#
loop_
_entity.id
_entity.type
_entity.pdbx_description
1 polymer ?
#
loop_
_entity_poly.entity_id
_entity_poly.type
_entity_poly.pdbx_seq_one_letter_code
_entity_poly.pdbx_strand_id
1 'polypeptide(L)'
;MVNIEVLSLSVNRVETLQPLRNCTRLVELYLRKNNIQSLTELEYLKDLRNLRVLWIDENPCTRSGDYRHRVLRILPQLTKLDDRRECFILFHLCVWLNT
;
A
#
# COMPACT_ATOMS: atom_id res chain seq x y z
N MET A 1 -5.77 8.77 19.75
CA MET A 1 -6.18 8.43 18.37
C MET A 1 -5.59 9.47 17.43
N VAL A 2 -4.87 9.04 16.40
CA VAL A 2 -4.23 9.93 15.43
C VAL A 2 -5.21 10.13 14.27
N ASN A 3 -5.81 11.32 14.17
CA ASN A 3 -6.80 11.68 13.13
C ASN A 3 -6.11 12.16 11.85
N ILE A 4 -5.26 11.31 11.28
CA ILE A 4 -4.58 11.63 10.02
C ILE A 4 -5.29 10.92 8.88
N GLU A 5 -5.74 11.69 7.90
CA GLU A 5 -6.38 11.17 6.68
C GLU A 5 -5.37 11.10 5.52
N VAL A 6 -4.41 12.03 5.47
CA VAL A 6 -3.35 12.07 4.47
C VAL A 6 -2.01 12.14 5.17
N LEU A 7 -1.12 11.19 4.87
CA LEU A 7 0.22 11.13 5.42
C LEU A 7 1.25 11.07 4.30
N SER A 8 2.12 12.07 4.23
CA SER A 8 3.27 12.06 3.33
C SER A 8 4.56 11.89 4.12
N LEU A 9 5.27 10.81 3.81
CA LEU A 9 6.59 10.45 4.33
C LEU A 9 7.57 10.24 3.18
N SER A 10 7.32 10.82 2.01
CA SER A 10 8.19 10.66 0.85
C SER A 10 9.59 11.22 1.10
N VAL A 11 10.62 10.62 0.50
CA VAL A 11 12.03 11.04 0.63
C VAL A 11 12.52 11.01 2.08
N ASN A 12 12.24 9.92 2.79
CA ASN A 12 12.72 9.67 4.15
C ASN A 12 13.48 8.33 4.22
N ARG A 13 13.69 7.84 5.45
CA ARG A 13 14.32 6.55 5.74
C ARG A 13 13.36 5.62 6.46
N VAL A 14 12.09 5.63 6.06
CA VAL A 14 11.09 4.73 6.64
C VAL A 14 11.44 3.31 6.23
N GLU A 15 11.66 2.47 7.24
CA GLU A 15 11.94 1.04 7.08
C GLU A 15 10.76 0.17 7.49
N THR A 16 9.96 0.65 8.45
CA THR A 16 8.80 -0.06 8.97
C THR A 16 7.54 0.78 8.99
N LEU A 17 6.40 0.11 8.77
CA LEU A 17 5.06 0.70 8.80
C LEU A 17 4.27 0.30 10.06
N GLN A 18 4.90 -0.42 10.98
CA GLN A 18 4.28 -0.83 12.25
C GLN A 18 3.62 0.32 13.03
N PRO A 19 4.19 1.54 13.12
CA PRO A 19 3.54 2.64 13.84
C PRO A 19 2.21 3.09 13.25
N LEU A 20 1.97 2.82 11.96
CA LEU A 20 0.77 3.24 11.24
C LEU A 20 -0.41 2.26 11.40
N ARG A 21 -0.19 1.12 12.05
CA ARG A 21 -1.19 0.05 12.21
C ARG A 21 -2.54 0.53 12.77
N ASN A 22 -2.51 1.53 13.64
CA ASN A 22 -3.69 2.05 14.33
C ASN A 22 -4.24 3.34 13.70
N CYS A 23 -3.70 3.79 12.57
CA CYS A 23 -4.15 4.99 11.86
C CYS A 23 -5.40 4.69 11.02
N THR A 24 -6.49 4.21 11.64
CA THR A 24 -7.69 3.70 10.96
C THR A 24 -8.43 4.72 10.09
N ARG A 25 -8.15 6.01 10.26
CA ARG A 25 -8.67 7.11 9.44
C ARG A 25 -7.83 7.43 8.21
N LEU A 26 -6.66 6.80 8.05
CA LEU A 26 -5.76 7.08 6.95
C LEU A 26 -6.40 6.66 5.62
N VAL A 27 -6.44 7.60 4.68
CA VAL A 27 -6.99 7.46 3.34
C VAL A 27 -5.88 7.44 2.30
N GLU A 28 -4.86 8.28 2.47
CA GLU A 28 -3.75 8.41 1.53
C GLU A 28 -2.41 8.30 2.25
N LEU A 29 -1.52 7.47 1.70
CA LEU A 29 -0.18 7.24 2.23
C LEU A 29 0.87 7.36 1.12
N TYR A 30 1.78 8.32 1.28
CA TYR A 30 2.88 8.56 0.36
C TYR A 30 4.21 8.18 1.01
N LEU A 31 4.84 7.12 0.49
CA LEU A 31 6.09 6.51 0.96
C LEU A 31 7.15 6.48 -0.14
N ARG A 32 7.00 7.29 -1.20
CA ARG A 32 7.96 7.31 -2.32
C ARG A 32 9.38 7.54 -1.81
N LYS A 33 10.36 6.81 -2.35
CA LYS A 33 11.79 6.99 -2.04
C LYS A 33 12.09 6.84 -0.53
N ASN A 34 11.76 5.68 0.01
CA ASN A 34 12.08 5.25 1.37
C ASN A 34 12.92 3.96 1.36
N ASN A 35 13.10 3.32 2.52
CA ASN A 35 13.94 2.13 2.68
C ASN A 35 13.11 0.88 3.04
N ILE A 36 11.89 0.76 2.51
CA ILE A 36 11.04 -0.42 2.76
C ILE A 36 11.59 -1.61 1.97
N GLN A 37 12.18 -2.57 2.70
CA GLN A 37 12.87 -3.70 2.10
C GLN A 37 11.91 -4.79 1.59
N SER A 38 10.79 -4.98 2.27
CA SER A 38 9.86 -6.10 2.03
C SER A 38 8.41 -5.64 2.01
N LEU A 39 7.61 -6.26 1.13
CA LEU A 39 6.15 -6.07 1.10
C LEU A 39 5.45 -6.59 2.36
N THR A 40 6.12 -7.38 3.20
CA THR A 40 5.58 -7.81 4.50
C THR A 40 5.25 -6.63 5.42
N GLU A 41 5.91 -5.48 5.26
CA GLU A 41 5.59 -4.26 6.02
C GLU A 41 4.17 -3.75 5.72
N LEU A 42 3.59 -4.11 4.57
CA LEU A 42 2.24 -3.72 4.22
C LEU A 42 1.18 -4.48 5.02
N GLU A 43 1.54 -5.61 5.66
CA GLU A 43 0.64 -6.35 6.55
C GLU A 43 0.18 -5.50 7.74
N TYR A 44 0.97 -4.51 8.16
CA TYR A 44 0.57 -3.56 9.19
C TYR A 44 -0.55 -2.62 8.73
N LEU A 45 -0.74 -2.45 7.42
CA LEU A 45 -1.74 -1.56 6.84
C LEU A 45 -3.04 -2.28 6.44
N LYS A 46 -3.10 -3.61 6.52
CA LYS A 46 -4.26 -4.39 6.06
C LYS A 46 -5.57 -4.01 6.75
N ASP A 47 -5.49 -3.63 8.03
CA ASP A 47 -6.65 -3.26 8.84
C ASP A 47 -7.09 -1.80 8.62
N LEU A 48 -6.33 -1.03 7.82
CA LEU A 48 -6.68 0.35 7.43
C LEU A 48 -7.73 0.33 6.32
N ARG A 49 -8.98 0.09 6.71
CA ARG A 49 -10.13 -0.06 5.79
C ARG A 49 -10.41 1.17 4.93
N ASN A 50 -9.98 2.35 5.39
CA ASN A 50 -10.15 3.62 4.69
C ASN A 50 -9.01 3.96 3.73
N LEU A 51 -7.91 3.19 3.73
CA LEU A 51 -6.77 3.44 2.86
C LEU A 51 -7.19 3.17 1.40
N ARG A 52 -7.05 4.18 0.54
CA ARG A 52 -7.45 4.14 -0.87
C ARG A 52 -6.30 4.43 -1.82
N VAL A 53 -5.31 5.22 -1.39
CA VAL A 53 -4.18 5.64 -2.21
C VAL A 53 -2.89 5.27 -1.50
N LEU A 54 -2.03 4.52 -2.18
CA LEU A 54 -0.69 4.18 -1.72
C LEU A 54 0.34 4.52 -2.78
N TRP A 55 1.37 5.26 -2.40
CA TRP A 55 2.55 5.49 -3.24
C TRP A 55 3.76 4.90 -2.52
N ILE A 56 4.33 3.83 -3.03
CA ILE A 56 5.49 3.12 -2.47
C ILE A 56 6.64 3.01 -3.48
N ASP A 57 6.53 3.63 -4.64
CA ASP A 57 7.58 3.66 -5.67
C ASP A 57 8.95 4.13 -5.12
N GLU A 58 10.03 3.77 -5.81
CA GLU A 58 11.41 4.00 -5.37
C GLU A 58 11.76 3.39 -3.99
N ASN A 59 11.06 2.33 -3.56
CA ASN A 59 11.48 1.51 -2.41
C ASN A 59 12.08 0.17 -2.86
N PRO A 60 13.03 -0.42 -2.12
CA PRO A 60 13.60 -1.73 -2.47
C PRO A 60 12.55 -2.83 -2.70
N CYS A 61 11.43 -2.82 -1.98
CA CYS A 61 10.33 -3.78 -2.14
C CYS A 61 9.61 -3.70 -3.51
N THR A 62 9.77 -2.61 -4.27
CA THR A 62 9.14 -2.41 -5.59
C THR A 62 9.97 -2.90 -6.77
N ARG A 63 11.18 -3.40 -6.51
CA ARG A 63 12.10 -3.86 -7.56
C ARG A 63 11.63 -5.13 -8.29
N SER A 64 10.75 -5.90 -7.67
CA SER A 64 10.20 -7.12 -8.28
C SER A 64 9.07 -6.79 -9.24
N GLY A 65 9.04 -7.36 -10.44
CA GLY A 65 7.99 -7.06 -11.45
C GLY A 65 6.56 -7.42 -11.01
N ASP A 66 6.40 -8.32 -10.03
CA ASP A 66 5.11 -8.76 -9.49
C ASP A 66 4.63 -7.95 -8.28
N TYR A 67 5.38 -6.92 -7.84
CA TYR A 67 5.11 -6.23 -6.57
C TYR A 67 3.67 -5.70 -6.52
N ARG A 68 3.15 -5.15 -7.62
CA ARG A 68 1.79 -4.59 -7.68
C ARG A 68 0.73 -5.62 -7.36
N HIS A 69 0.83 -6.81 -7.95
CA HIS A 69 -0.10 -7.91 -7.70
C HIS A 69 -0.05 -8.34 -6.22
N ARG A 70 1.16 -8.40 -5.65
CA ARG A 70 1.35 -8.73 -4.23
C ARG A 70 0.78 -7.64 -3.30
N VAL A 71 1.02 -6.37 -3.61
CA VAL A 71 0.45 -5.23 -2.87
C VAL A 71 -1.07 -5.31 -2.85
N LEU A 72 -1.71 -5.53 -4.01
CA LEU A 72 -3.16 -5.59 -4.12
C LEU A 72 -3.76 -6.84 -3.45
N ARG A 73 -3.00 -7.92 -3.34
CA ARG A 73 -3.39 -9.09 -2.54
C ARG A 73 -3.37 -8.79 -1.04
N ILE A 74 -2.39 -8.04 -0.56
CA ILE A 74 -2.26 -7.66 0.86
C ILE A 74 -3.25 -6.55 1.22
N LEU A 75 -3.43 -5.59 0.31
CA LEU A 75 -4.25 -4.39 0.48
C LEU A 75 -5.34 -4.31 -0.60
N PRO A 76 -6.34 -5.21 -0.56
CA PRO A 76 -7.41 -5.27 -1.57
C PRO A 76 -8.31 -4.02 -1.56
N GLN A 77 -8.20 -3.17 -0.54
CA GLN A 77 -8.98 -1.94 -0.41
C GLN A 77 -8.43 -0.74 -1.21
N LEU A 78 -7.25 -0.87 -1.85
CA LEU A 78 -6.58 0.22 -2.57
C LEU A 78 -7.16 0.50 -3.95
N THR A 79 -7.55 1.75 -4.20
CA THR A 79 -8.05 2.23 -5.50
C THR A 79 -6.95 2.76 -6.43
N LYS A 80 -5.81 3.16 -5.86
CA LYS A 80 -4.69 3.76 -6.60
C LYS A 80 -3.36 3.35 -6.00
N LEU A 81 -2.44 2.91 -6.85
CA LEU A 81 -1.07 2.50 -6.49
C LEU A 81 -0.06 3.17 -7.44
N ASP A 82 0.92 3.91 -6.92
CA ASP A 82 2.04 4.53 -7.67
C ASP A 82 1.61 5.27 -8.96
N ASP A 83 0.63 6.14 -8.82
CA ASP A 83 0.00 6.91 -9.90
C ASP A 83 -0.91 6.15 -10.89
N ARG A 84 -0.94 4.81 -10.86
CA ARG A 84 -1.93 4.06 -11.66
C ARG A 84 -3.21 3.83 -10.85
N ARG A 85 -4.34 4.20 -11.45
CA ARG A 85 -5.66 3.76 -10.95
C ARG A 85 -5.75 2.27 -11.19
N GLU A 86 -6.04 1.52 -10.14
CA GLU A 86 -6.30 0.10 -10.27
C GLU A 86 -7.78 -0.06 -10.60
N CYS A 87 -8.05 -0.46 -11.84
CA CYS A 87 -9.40 -0.85 -12.25
C CYS A 87 -9.70 -2.24 -11.69
N PHE A 88 -10.41 -2.28 -10.56
CA PHE A 88 -10.83 -3.53 -9.89
C PHE A 88 -11.63 -4.51 -10.75
N ILE A 89 -12.13 -4.06 -11.91
CA ILE A 89 -12.88 -4.88 -12.86
C ILE A 89 -12.05 -6.09 -13.32
N LEU A 90 -10.72 -5.99 -13.37
CA LEU A 90 -9.85 -7.12 -13.75
C LEU A 90 -9.40 -7.98 -12.56
N PHE A 91 -9.27 -7.40 -11.35
CA PHE A 91 -8.81 -8.16 -10.18
C PHE A 91 -9.90 -9.07 -9.60
N HIS A 92 -11.17 -8.65 -9.62
CA HIS A 92 -12.25 -9.50 -9.12
C HIS A 92 -12.47 -10.76 -9.97
N LEU A 93 -12.20 -10.69 -11.28
CA LEU A 93 -12.23 -11.85 -12.18
C LEU A 93 -11.00 -12.76 -12.02
N CYS A 94 -9.79 -12.21 -11.84
CA CYS A 94 -8.59 -13.03 -11.66
C CYS A 94 -8.49 -13.73 -10.29
N VAL A 95 -9.05 -13.15 -9.22
CA VAL A 95 -9.08 -13.80 -7.90
C VAL A 95 -10.09 -14.96 -7.88
N TRP A 96 -11.17 -14.89 -8.67
CA TRP A 96 -12.16 -15.97 -8.77
C TRP A 96 -11.84 -17.06 -9.82
N LEU A 97 -10.87 -16.84 -10.72
CA LEU A 97 -10.49 -17.82 -11.74
C LEU A 97 -9.27 -18.70 -11.37
N ASN A 98 -8.69 -18.51 -10.17
CA ASN A 98 -7.55 -19.31 -9.69
C ASN A 98 -7.89 -20.16 -8.45
N THR A 99 -9.16 -20.54 -8.28
CA THR A 99 -9.58 -21.58 -7.31
C THR A 99 -10.49 -22.59 -7.97
#